data_AF-A0AB36W681-F1
#
_entry.id   AF-A0AB36W681-F1
#
_cell.length_a   1.000
_cell.length_b   1.000
_cell.length_c   1.000
_cell.angle_alpha   90.00
_cell.angle_beta   90.00
_cell.angle_gamma   90.00
#
_symmetry.space_group_name_H-M   'P 1'
#
loop_
_entity.id
_entity.type
_entity.pdbx_description
1 polymer ?
#
loop_
_entity_poly.entity_id
_entity_poly.type
_entity_poly.pdbx_seq_one_letter_code
_entity_poly.pdbx_strand_id
1 'polypeptide(L)'
;MPISLVPDVDKETSKLVDHLNAYINGGPSSESALNEYYDHIATHKYLLQSADPHSNSILTAVMPLLGRIVEASSFASEYADFLSKLLQLVPLQTAFAFFPKEEMLRAVDYPSPVSLFKATVDLVAWGIKQGDEAAQDFVNNSDLVSRAVNRSLSDHSIRNSCWTVDVLVKSCPHDMLQVVAADLMHAVELVSLLSDSYLTVRYVSIAEIVFHRHADLSKEQRDKIVGVVDPKSFFSNFDDDRDMLLYDVLLNFYTSLVPDIKESPALFDSLSPYVEEGIRVLSESLTDGDPLVVKPLEELVAAVTEYANDDVLSWITENTALGPLINKLDLNIPSHQSLFLKIKLELIKDKHKFYNDQLAQLRLSTIDKIMFPIILRAVEDRTFFEYLAKDEKFSKREIDQLSKDAAYDLLSAISCHDHSAKYLLAEMPSVVQAYLVEPPSDVTNPLIRNTFKEILENILTNDHLDLGHWKAGLFESLNSLYGGGTRGPQVDLMDSAS
;
A
#
# COMPACT_ATOMS: atom_id res chain seq x y z
N MET A 1 28.13 -21.84 -44.72
CA MET A 1 28.70 -23.11 -44.22
C MET A 1 27.70 -23.71 -43.24
N PRO A 2 27.32 -24.99 -43.34
CA PRO A 2 26.39 -25.59 -42.39
C PRO A 2 27.17 -25.96 -41.13
N ILE A 3 26.83 -25.36 -39.98
CA ILE A 3 27.31 -25.83 -38.69
C ILE A 3 26.32 -26.92 -38.25
N SER A 4 26.68 -28.16 -38.55
CA SER A 4 26.07 -29.35 -37.96
C SER A 4 26.95 -29.75 -36.78
N LEU A 5 26.36 -29.68 -35.58
CA LEU A 5 26.61 -30.49 -34.38
C LEU A 5 25.68 -29.90 -33.30
N VAL A 6 24.42 -30.33 -33.30
CA VAL A 6 23.56 -30.08 -32.13
C VAL A 6 24.10 -31.00 -31.03
N PRO A 7 24.54 -30.47 -29.88
CA PRO A 7 24.91 -31.30 -28.72
C PRO A 7 23.71 -32.16 -28.28
N ASP A 8 23.93 -33.21 -27.48
CA ASP A 8 22.84 -34.00 -26.86
C ASP A 8 21.90 -33.05 -26.09
N VAL A 9 20.81 -32.64 -26.75
CA VAL A 9 19.72 -31.84 -26.18
C VAL A 9 18.47 -32.70 -26.20
N ASP A 10 17.59 -32.52 -25.22
CA ASP A 10 16.38 -33.32 -25.14
C ASP A 10 15.43 -33.05 -26.31
N LYS A 11 14.40 -33.90 -26.41
CA LYS A 11 13.43 -33.87 -27.49
C LYS A 11 12.66 -32.56 -27.56
N GLU A 12 12.35 -31.94 -26.42
CA GLU A 12 11.56 -30.71 -26.38
C GLU A 12 12.43 -29.50 -26.76
N THR A 13 13.70 -29.45 -26.33
CA THR A 13 14.65 -28.45 -26.82
C THR A 13 14.89 -28.59 -28.33
N SER A 14 15.00 -29.81 -28.85
CA SER A 14 15.13 -30.04 -30.31
C SER A 14 13.95 -29.45 -31.09
N LYS A 15 12.71 -29.68 -30.63
CA LYS A 15 11.50 -29.12 -31.26
C LYS A 15 11.50 -27.60 -31.26
N LEU A 16 11.89 -26.98 -30.13
CA LEU A 16 11.98 -25.52 -30.06
C LEU A 16 13.02 -24.99 -31.05
N VAL A 17 14.22 -25.59 -31.09
CA VAL A 17 15.29 -25.20 -32.01
C VAL A 17 14.82 -25.29 -33.47
N ASP A 18 14.09 -26.35 -33.83
CA ASP A 18 13.49 -26.48 -35.16
C ASP A 18 12.47 -25.37 -35.44
N HIS A 19 11.63 -25.04 -34.46
CA HIS A 19 10.66 -23.94 -34.57
C HIS A 19 11.34 -22.57 -34.75
N LEU A 20 12.35 -22.24 -33.93
CA LEU A 20 13.09 -20.97 -34.02
C LEU A 20 13.82 -20.85 -35.37
N ASN A 21 14.44 -21.93 -35.84
CA ASN A 21 15.06 -21.95 -37.17
C ASN A 21 14.02 -21.80 -38.29
N ALA A 22 12.86 -22.43 -38.18
CA ALA A 22 11.78 -22.26 -39.15
C ALA A 22 11.33 -20.80 -39.22
N TYR A 23 11.14 -20.14 -38.07
CA TYR A 23 10.77 -18.73 -38.00
C TYR A 23 11.83 -17.81 -38.63
N ILE A 24 13.11 -17.99 -38.28
CA ILE A 24 14.24 -17.23 -38.86
C ILE A 24 14.28 -17.36 -40.40
N ASN A 25 13.85 -18.51 -40.93
CA ASN A 25 13.79 -18.77 -42.38
C ASN A 25 12.46 -18.36 -43.03
N GLY A 26 11.64 -17.55 -42.36
CA GLY A 26 10.38 -17.00 -42.89
C GLY A 26 9.13 -17.85 -42.61
N GLY A 27 9.23 -18.82 -41.71
CA GLY A 27 8.08 -19.58 -41.20
C GLY A 27 7.18 -18.74 -40.28
N PRO A 28 5.96 -19.22 -39.97
CA PRO A 28 5.04 -18.52 -39.08
C PRO A 28 5.55 -18.53 -37.62
N SER A 29 5.14 -17.53 -36.85
CA SER A 29 5.32 -17.54 -35.39
C SER A 29 4.33 -18.51 -34.73
N SER A 30 4.64 -18.97 -33.52
CA SER A 30 3.78 -19.91 -32.78
C SER A 30 3.93 -19.72 -31.27
N GLU A 31 3.08 -18.86 -30.71
CA GLU A 31 3.00 -18.65 -29.26
C GLU A 31 2.79 -19.96 -28.48
N SER A 32 2.01 -20.90 -29.02
CA SER A 32 1.78 -22.21 -28.41
C SER A 32 3.06 -23.02 -28.28
N ALA A 33 3.92 -23.03 -29.32
CA ALA A 33 5.19 -23.77 -29.27
C ALA A 33 6.15 -23.16 -28.23
N LEU A 34 6.18 -21.83 -28.11
CA LEU A 34 6.96 -21.13 -27.10
C LEU A 34 6.46 -21.43 -25.68
N ASN A 35 5.15 -21.39 -25.46
CA ASN A 35 4.54 -21.67 -24.15
C ASN A 35 4.69 -23.14 -23.74
N GLU A 36 4.47 -24.09 -24.66
CA GLU A 36 4.69 -25.52 -24.39
C GLU A 36 6.12 -25.81 -23.95
N TYR A 37 7.10 -25.20 -24.61
CA TYR A 37 8.49 -25.35 -24.19
C TYR A 37 8.78 -24.66 -22.85
N TYR A 38 8.22 -23.47 -22.63
CA TYR A 38 8.39 -22.76 -21.36
C TYR A 38 7.89 -23.61 -20.18
N ASP A 39 6.69 -24.19 -20.28
CA ASP A 39 6.12 -25.05 -19.24
C ASP A 39 7.01 -26.27 -18.96
N HIS A 40 7.58 -26.85 -20.02
CA HIS A 40 8.54 -27.94 -19.90
C HIS A 40 9.81 -27.49 -19.16
N ILE A 41 10.48 -26.43 -19.62
CA ILE A 41 11.78 -26.04 -19.05
C ILE A 41 11.65 -25.42 -17.65
N ALA A 42 10.53 -24.76 -17.34
CA ALA A 42 10.26 -24.22 -16.00
C ALA A 42 10.18 -25.31 -14.94
N THR A 43 9.60 -26.47 -15.28
CA THR A 43 9.57 -27.65 -14.38
C THR A 43 10.91 -28.37 -14.29
N HIS A 44 11.81 -28.15 -15.25
CA HIS A 44 13.14 -28.74 -15.33
C HIS A 44 14.27 -27.71 -15.26
N LYS A 45 14.08 -26.63 -14.48
CA LYS A 45 15.03 -25.49 -14.40
C LYS A 45 16.48 -25.88 -14.10
N TYR A 46 16.70 -27.02 -13.43
CA TYR A 46 18.04 -27.55 -13.15
C TYR A 46 18.84 -27.85 -14.43
N LEU A 47 18.17 -28.09 -15.57
CA LEU A 47 18.80 -28.29 -16.87
C LEU A 47 19.44 -27.02 -17.42
N LEU A 48 19.03 -25.85 -16.96
CA LEU A 48 19.60 -24.55 -17.36
C LEU A 48 20.76 -24.12 -16.45
N GLN A 49 21.03 -24.86 -15.35
CA GLN A 49 22.07 -24.51 -14.40
C GLN A 49 23.42 -25.05 -14.87
N SER A 50 24.39 -24.16 -15.06
CA SER A 50 25.79 -24.51 -15.35
C SER A 50 26.72 -23.47 -14.75
N ALA A 51 27.89 -23.90 -14.28
CA ALA A 51 28.95 -22.99 -13.82
C ALA A 51 29.54 -22.17 -14.98
N ASP A 52 29.62 -22.77 -16.17
CA ASP A 52 29.93 -22.09 -17.43
C ASP A 52 28.67 -22.07 -18.32
N PRO A 53 28.04 -20.91 -18.55
CA PRO A 53 26.88 -20.79 -19.43
C PRO A 53 27.11 -21.35 -20.84
N HIS A 54 28.33 -21.22 -21.38
CA HIS A 54 28.67 -21.66 -22.73
C HIS A 54 28.91 -23.18 -22.82
N SER A 55 29.01 -23.88 -21.69
CA SER A 55 29.06 -25.34 -21.67
C SER A 55 27.67 -25.99 -21.59
N ASN A 56 26.60 -25.21 -21.38
CA ASN A 56 25.23 -25.72 -21.31
C ASN A 56 24.66 -25.94 -22.73
N SER A 57 24.34 -27.18 -23.07
CA SER A 57 23.86 -27.57 -24.42
C SER A 57 22.53 -26.93 -24.79
N ILE A 58 21.62 -26.75 -23.84
CA ILE A 58 20.30 -26.14 -24.07
C ILE A 58 20.47 -24.64 -24.33
N LEU A 59 21.19 -23.93 -23.45
CA LEU A 59 21.38 -22.48 -23.57
C LEU A 59 22.12 -22.13 -24.86
N THR A 60 23.18 -22.88 -25.21
CA THR A 60 23.94 -22.66 -26.44
C THR A 60 23.18 -22.99 -27.72
N ALA A 61 22.19 -23.89 -27.67
CA ALA A 61 21.33 -24.18 -28.80
C ALA A 61 20.22 -23.12 -28.98
N VAL A 62 19.64 -22.63 -27.88
CA VAL A 62 18.45 -21.77 -27.90
C VAL A 62 18.80 -20.28 -27.95
N MET A 63 19.71 -19.80 -27.09
CA MET A 63 19.95 -18.36 -26.90
C MET A 63 20.47 -17.65 -28.16
N PRO A 64 21.40 -18.20 -28.96
CA PRO A 64 21.83 -17.53 -30.19
C PRO A 64 20.72 -17.40 -31.23
N LEU A 65 19.77 -18.33 -31.27
CA LEU A 65 18.63 -18.25 -32.19
C LEU A 65 17.64 -17.17 -31.74
N LEU A 66 17.34 -17.11 -30.44
CA LEU A 66 16.52 -16.03 -29.87
C LEU A 66 17.17 -14.66 -30.08
N GLY A 67 18.48 -14.54 -29.85
CA GLY A 67 19.25 -13.32 -30.12
C GLY A 67 19.08 -12.84 -31.55
N ARG A 68 19.26 -13.73 -32.53
CA ARG A 68 19.07 -13.39 -33.95
C ARG A 68 17.64 -12.97 -34.29
N ILE A 69 16.63 -13.51 -33.60
CA ILE A 69 15.22 -13.12 -33.79
C ILE A 69 14.97 -11.72 -33.26
N VAL A 70 15.43 -11.42 -32.04
CA VAL A 70 15.17 -10.13 -31.40
C VAL A 70 16.00 -8.98 -31.98
N GLU A 71 17.15 -9.28 -32.61
CA GLU A 71 17.95 -8.32 -33.37
C GLU A 71 17.38 -8.00 -34.76
N ALA A 72 16.38 -8.76 -35.23
CA ALA A 72 15.77 -8.50 -36.53
C ALA A 72 15.02 -7.15 -36.52
N SER A 73 14.98 -6.48 -37.68
CA SER A 73 14.29 -5.19 -37.85
C SER A 73 12.78 -5.26 -37.56
N SER A 74 12.19 -6.46 -37.64
CA SER A 74 10.82 -6.75 -37.24
C SER A 74 10.73 -8.20 -36.79
N PHE A 75 10.11 -8.43 -35.63
CA PHE A 75 9.84 -9.76 -35.10
C PHE A 75 8.53 -9.75 -34.31
N ALA A 76 7.94 -10.93 -34.07
CA ALA A 76 6.71 -11.07 -33.29
C ALA A 76 6.99 -10.89 -31.78
N SER A 77 6.22 -10.07 -31.09
CA SER A 77 6.47 -9.71 -29.68
C SER A 77 6.52 -10.91 -28.72
N GLU A 78 5.83 -12.00 -29.04
CA GLU A 78 5.83 -13.26 -28.29
C GLU A 78 7.24 -13.84 -28.07
N TYR A 79 8.20 -13.59 -28.96
CA TYR A 79 9.59 -14.03 -28.78
C TYR A 79 10.33 -13.23 -27.71
N ALA A 80 10.06 -11.94 -27.57
CA ALA A 80 10.63 -11.13 -26.49
C ALA A 80 10.01 -11.51 -25.14
N ASP A 81 8.71 -11.78 -25.10
CA ASP A 81 8.04 -12.26 -23.89
C ASP A 81 8.57 -13.63 -23.47
N PHE A 82 8.72 -14.56 -24.42
CA PHE A 82 9.33 -15.87 -24.18
C PHE A 82 10.78 -15.74 -23.72
N LEU A 83 11.59 -14.88 -24.36
CA LEU A 83 12.97 -14.63 -23.96
C LEU A 83 13.03 -14.12 -22.52
N SER A 84 12.21 -13.14 -22.14
CA SER A 84 12.15 -12.62 -20.77
C SER A 84 11.84 -13.73 -19.77
N LYS A 85 10.78 -14.52 -20.02
CA LYS A 85 10.39 -15.64 -19.15
C LYS A 85 11.49 -16.70 -19.03
N LEU A 86 12.14 -17.06 -20.15
CA LEU A 86 13.21 -18.04 -20.16
C LEU A 86 14.43 -17.55 -19.36
N LEU A 87 14.82 -16.29 -19.54
CA LEU A 87 15.94 -15.69 -18.82
C LEU A 87 15.67 -15.54 -17.32
N GLN A 88 14.40 -15.37 -16.89
CA GLN A 88 14.03 -15.36 -15.47
C GLN A 88 14.24 -16.71 -14.76
N LEU A 89 14.49 -17.80 -15.50
CA LEU A 89 14.80 -19.13 -14.94
C LEU A 89 16.28 -19.33 -14.62
N VAL A 90 17.15 -18.41 -15.04
CA VAL A 90 18.61 -18.46 -14.82
C VAL A 90 19.10 -17.22 -14.07
N PRO A 91 20.25 -17.29 -13.38
CA PRO A 91 20.89 -16.10 -12.82
C PRO A 91 21.20 -15.06 -13.89
N LEU A 92 21.15 -13.78 -13.57
CA LEU A 92 21.41 -12.70 -14.53
C LEU A 92 22.84 -12.76 -15.09
N GLN A 93 23.79 -13.25 -14.30
CA GLN A 93 25.16 -13.50 -14.76
C GLN A 93 25.21 -14.48 -15.95
N THR A 94 24.31 -15.47 -15.99
CA THR A 94 24.15 -16.39 -17.12
C THR A 94 23.55 -15.68 -18.33
N ALA A 95 22.57 -14.79 -18.13
CA ALA A 95 22.02 -13.97 -19.20
C ALA A 95 23.08 -13.08 -19.86
N PHE A 96 23.99 -12.48 -19.08
CA PHE A 96 25.09 -11.64 -19.59
C PHE A 96 26.08 -12.36 -20.51
N ALA A 97 26.17 -13.69 -20.42
CA ALA A 97 27.01 -14.47 -21.33
C ALA A 97 26.47 -14.50 -22.77
N PHE A 98 25.15 -14.34 -22.93
CA PHE A 98 24.48 -14.36 -24.23
C PHE A 98 24.00 -12.98 -24.68
N PHE A 99 23.63 -12.12 -23.73
CA PHE A 99 23.21 -10.74 -23.93
C PHE A 99 24.06 -9.82 -23.06
N PRO A 100 25.23 -9.37 -23.55
CA PRO A 100 26.12 -8.49 -22.80
C PRO A 100 25.40 -7.24 -22.28
N LYS A 101 25.88 -6.69 -21.15
CA LYS A 101 25.29 -5.50 -20.50
C LYS A 101 25.00 -4.36 -21.48
N GLU A 102 25.92 -4.08 -22.41
CA GLU A 102 25.75 -3.04 -23.45
C GLU A 102 24.58 -3.30 -24.40
N GLU A 103 24.32 -4.55 -24.78
CA GLU A 103 23.19 -4.90 -25.64
C GLU A 103 21.87 -4.78 -24.88
N MET A 104 21.85 -5.18 -23.60
CA MET A 104 20.70 -4.96 -22.72
C MET A 104 20.40 -3.47 -22.54
N LEU A 105 21.42 -2.62 -22.37
CA LEU A 105 21.23 -1.16 -22.30
C LEU A 105 20.65 -0.61 -23.61
N ARG A 106 21.15 -1.05 -24.77
CA ARG A 106 20.58 -0.64 -26.08
C ARG A 106 19.12 -1.07 -26.25
N ALA A 107 18.75 -2.25 -25.72
CA ALA A 107 17.37 -2.74 -25.77
C ALA A 107 16.40 -1.84 -24.97
N VAL A 108 16.92 -1.14 -23.96
CA VAL A 108 16.15 -0.18 -23.16
C VAL A 108 16.02 1.17 -23.88
N ASP A 109 16.94 1.57 -24.74
CA ASP A 109 16.88 2.85 -25.44
C ASP A 109 15.85 2.87 -26.60
N TYR A 110 15.21 4.03 -26.86
CA TYR A 110 14.47 4.25 -28.10
C TYR A 110 15.48 4.41 -29.27
N PRO A 111 15.28 3.78 -30.44
CA PRO A 111 14.04 3.23 -30.99
C PRO A 111 13.85 1.70 -30.85
N SER A 112 14.48 1.03 -29.86
CA SER A 112 14.27 -0.41 -29.67
C SER A 112 12.79 -0.74 -29.45
N PRO A 113 12.26 -1.92 -29.85
CA PRO A 113 10.87 -2.28 -29.59
C PRO A 113 10.49 -2.28 -28.10
N VAL A 114 9.27 -1.85 -27.76
CA VAL A 114 8.76 -1.83 -26.37
C VAL A 114 8.81 -3.21 -25.71
N SER A 115 8.62 -4.28 -26.48
CA SER A 115 8.70 -5.64 -25.97
C SER A 115 10.10 -6.00 -25.45
N LEU A 116 11.18 -5.49 -26.07
CA LEU A 116 12.55 -5.69 -25.59
C LEU A 116 12.89 -4.81 -24.40
N PHE A 117 12.42 -3.56 -24.41
CA PHE A 117 12.48 -2.70 -23.22
C PHE A 117 11.87 -3.42 -22.02
N LYS A 118 10.62 -3.89 -22.17
CA LYS A 118 9.91 -4.60 -21.12
C LYS A 118 10.64 -5.88 -20.71
N ALA A 119 11.06 -6.70 -21.68
CA ALA A 119 11.77 -7.95 -21.40
C ALA A 119 13.04 -7.73 -20.55
N THR A 120 13.83 -6.70 -20.87
CA THR A 120 15.05 -6.34 -20.14
C THR A 120 14.76 -5.81 -18.75
N VAL A 121 13.84 -4.86 -18.62
CA VAL A 121 13.47 -4.27 -17.31
C VAL A 121 12.86 -5.34 -16.39
N ASP A 122 11.96 -6.17 -16.91
CA ASP A 122 11.32 -7.25 -16.15
C ASP A 122 12.33 -8.29 -15.68
N LEU A 123 13.29 -8.65 -16.52
CA LEU A 123 14.34 -9.60 -16.17
C LEU A 123 15.19 -9.09 -15.00
N VAL A 124 15.64 -7.84 -15.06
CA VAL A 124 16.47 -7.25 -13.99
C VAL A 124 15.65 -7.06 -12.71
N ALA A 125 14.43 -6.55 -12.82
CA ALA A 125 13.52 -6.39 -11.68
C ALA A 125 13.18 -7.73 -11.01
N TRP A 126 13.01 -8.80 -11.80
CA TRP A 126 12.84 -10.15 -11.28
C TRP A 126 14.08 -10.62 -10.53
N GLY A 127 15.26 -10.45 -11.12
CA GLY A 127 16.55 -10.79 -10.49
C GLY A 127 16.71 -10.13 -9.12
N ILE A 128 16.43 -8.83 -9.02
CA ILE A 128 16.45 -8.09 -7.74
C ILE A 128 15.50 -8.72 -6.72
N LYS A 129 14.26 -9.04 -7.10
CA LYS A 129 13.29 -9.68 -6.20
C LYS A 129 13.74 -11.06 -5.72
N GLN A 130 14.55 -11.77 -6.50
CA GLN A 130 15.13 -13.06 -6.13
C GLN A 130 16.47 -12.94 -5.36
N GLY A 131 16.97 -11.72 -5.14
CA GLY A 131 18.26 -11.49 -4.47
C GLY A 131 19.48 -11.79 -5.35
N ASP A 132 19.36 -11.65 -6.67
CA ASP A 132 20.47 -11.83 -7.61
C ASP A 132 21.47 -10.67 -7.52
N GLU A 133 22.70 -10.96 -7.07
CA GLU A 133 23.77 -9.98 -6.93
C GLU A 133 24.17 -9.33 -8.25
N ALA A 134 24.12 -10.05 -9.37
CA ALA A 134 24.45 -9.50 -10.68
C ALA A 134 23.39 -8.53 -11.18
N ALA A 135 22.12 -8.74 -10.80
CA ALA A 135 21.03 -7.79 -11.06
C ALA A 135 21.20 -6.51 -10.26
N GLN A 136 21.53 -6.64 -8.97
CA GLN A 136 21.80 -5.48 -8.12
C GLN A 136 23.05 -4.72 -8.58
N ASP A 137 24.13 -5.41 -8.94
CA ASP A 137 25.34 -4.81 -9.52
C ASP A 137 25.01 -4.02 -10.80
N PHE A 138 24.19 -4.60 -11.68
CA PHE A 138 23.82 -3.93 -12.92
C PHE A 138 23.00 -2.66 -12.68
N VAL A 139 22.07 -2.67 -11.71
CA VAL A 139 21.34 -1.45 -11.30
C VAL A 139 22.27 -0.42 -10.66
N ASN A 140 23.25 -0.85 -9.86
CA ASN A 140 24.12 0.06 -9.13
C ASN A 140 25.21 0.70 -9.99
N ASN A 141 25.73 -0.05 -10.98
CA ASN A 141 26.96 0.28 -11.69
C ASN A 141 26.75 0.50 -13.20
N SER A 142 25.53 0.83 -13.64
CA SER A 142 25.24 1.15 -15.04
C SER A 142 24.18 2.24 -15.20
N ASP A 143 23.99 2.71 -16.43
CA ASP A 143 22.96 3.70 -16.79
C ASP A 143 21.55 3.11 -16.89
N LEU A 144 21.34 1.82 -16.55
CA LEU A 144 20.08 1.12 -16.77
C LEU A 144 18.88 1.88 -16.19
N VAL A 145 19.00 2.35 -14.95
CA VAL A 145 17.91 3.03 -14.23
C VAL A 145 17.51 4.31 -14.95
N SER A 146 18.46 5.18 -15.27
CA SER A 146 18.18 6.45 -15.95
C SER A 146 17.60 6.20 -17.35
N ARG A 147 18.16 5.27 -18.14
CA ARG A 147 17.61 4.93 -19.47
C ARG A 147 16.20 4.37 -19.38
N ALA A 148 15.95 3.51 -18.41
CA ALA A 148 14.64 2.91 -18.20
C ALA A 148 13.58 3.95 -17.81
N VAL A 149 13.92 4.84 -16.86
CA VAL A 149 13.06 5.94 -16.42
C VAL A 149 12.81 6.91 -17.57
N ASN A 150 13.87 7.41 -18.21
CA ASN A 150 13.75 8.40 -19.29
C ASN A 150 12.86 7.90 -20.43
N ARG A 151 13.05 6.64 -20.85
CA ARG A 151 12.17 6.06 -21.87
C ARG A 151 10.75 5.84 -21.37
N SER A 152 10.59 5.36 -20.13
CA SER A 152 9.28 5.18 -19.52
C SER A 152 8.49 6.49 -19.40
N LEU A 153 9.16 7.65 -19.38
CA LEU A 153 8.54 8.96 -19.30
C LEU A 153 8.42 9.69 -20.65
N SER A 154 9.00 9.16 -21.73
CA SER A 154 9.00 9.81 -23.05
C SER A 154 8.31 9.00 -24.15
N ASP A 155 8.21 7.67 -24.02
CA ASP A 155 7.59 6.80 -25.02
C ASP A 155 6.12 6.53 -24.67
N HIS A 156 5.21 7.16 -25.42
CA HIS A 156 3.75 7.01 -25.29
C HIS A 156 3.22 5.64 -25.71
N SER A 157 4.03 4.83 -26.42
CA SER A 157 3.61 3.48 -26.81
C SER A 157 3.74 2.47 -25.67
N ILE A 158 4.51 2.81 -24.64
CA ILE A 158 4.64 2.02 -23.42
C ILE A 158 3.37 2.20 -22.58
N ARG A 159 2.64 1.10 -22.38
CA ARG A 159 1.45 1.05 -21.53
C ARG A 159 1.81 0.76 -20.07
N ASN A 160 0.82 0.86 -19.18
CA ASN A 160 0.96 0.50 -17.77
C ASN A 160 1.45 -0.94 -17.50
N SER A 161 1.59 -1.83 -18.48
CA SER A 161 2.13 -3.18 -18.24
C SER A 161 3.62 -3.24 -17.87
N CYS A 162 4.32 -2.11 -17.79
CA CYS A 162 5.76 -2.01 -17.51
C CYS A 162 6.10 -1.47 -16.10
N TRP A 163 5.28 -1.81 -15.09
CA TRP A 163 5.45 -1.32 -13.71
C TRP A 163 6.81 -1.60 -13.08
N THR A 164 7.53 -2.62 -13.56
CA THR A 164 8.82 -3.08 -13.02
C THR A 164 9.96 -2.05 -13.01
N VAL A 165 9.83 -0.93 -13.72
CA VAL A 165 10.74 0.23 -13.56
C VAL A 165 10.76 0.70 -12.11
N ASP A 166 9.63 0.60 -11.40
CA ASP A 166 9.50 0.95 -9.98
C ASP A 166 10.48 0.16 -9.09
N VAL A 167 10.69 -1.13 -9.38
CA VAL A 167 11.64 -2.01 -8.68
C VAL A 167 13.06 -1.51 -8.87
N LEU A 168 13.40 -1.08 -10.09
CA LEU A 168 14.74 -0.56 -10.39
C LEU A 168 15.00 0.72 -9.60
N VAL A 169 14.04 1.66 -9.60
CA VAL A 169 14.15 2.93 -8.86
C VAL A 169 14.14 2.70 -7.34
N LYS A 170 13.38 1.74 -6.82
CA LYS A 170 13.39 1.36 -5.39
C LYS A 170 14.76 0.82 -4.95
N SER A 171 15.45 0.13 -5.85
CA SER A 171 16.68 -0.61 -5.53
C SER A 171 17.96 0.11 -5.94
N CYS A 172 17.87 1.26 -6.61
CA CYS A 172 19.04 1.99 -7.08
C CYS A 172 19.79 2.71 -5.95
N PRO A 173 21.09 3.02 -6.14
CA PRO A 173 21.85 3.87 -5.22
C PRO A 173 21.20 5.24 -4.99
N HIS A 174 21.42 5.86 -3.84
CA HIS A 174 20.74 7.11 -3.47
C HIS A 174 21.11 8.29 -4.38
N ASP A 175 22.35 8.36 -4.83
CA ASP A 175 22.83 9.36 -5.80
C ASP A 175 22.13 9.25 -7.17
N MET A 176 21.72 8.04 -7.57
CA MET A 176 20.93 7.82 -8.80
C MET A 176 19.55 8.47 -8.71
N LEU A 177 18.98 8.69 -7.51
CA LEU A 177 17.69 9.37 -7.35
C LEU A 177 17.74 10.83 -7.84
N GLN A 178 18.91 11.48 -7.83
CA GLN A 178 19.07 12.83 -8.39
C GLN A 178 18.92 12.84 -9.91
N VAL A 179 19.42 11.79 -10.57
CA VAL A 179 19.28 11.61 -12.02
C VAL A 179 17.82 11.33 -12.36
N VAL A 180 17.17 10.43 -11.61
CA VAL A 180 15.73 10.14 -11.76
C VAL A 180 14.88 11.40 -11.54
N ALA A 181 15.23 12.24 -10.56
CA ALA A 181 14.54 13.50 -10.33
C ALA A 181 14.68 14.48 -11.51
N ALA A 182 15.85 14.54 -12.15
CA ALA A 182 16.03 15.35 -13.36
C ALA A 182 15.18 14.82 -14.53
N ASP A 183 15.11 13.50 -14.72
CA ASP A 183 14.25 12.86 -15.71
C ASP A 183 12.76 13.18 -15.46
N LEU A 184 12.31 13.12 -14.20
CA LEU A 184 10.96 13.54 -13.81
C LEU A 184 10.70 15.00 -14.18
N MET A 185 11.61 15.92 -13.82
CA MET A 185 11.46 17.36 -14.14
C MET A 185 11.31 17.64 -15.64
N HIS A 186 11.91 16.82 -16.51
CA HIS A 186 11.79 16.94 -17.96
C HIS A 186 10.43 16.43 -18.45
N ALA A 187 9.85 15.44 -17.78
CA ALA A 187 8.56 14.85 -18.13
C ALA A 187 7.35 15.70 -17.68
N VAL A 188 7.51 16.58 -16.69
CA VAL A 188 6.40 17.37 -16.11
C VAL A 188 5.54 18.08 -17.16
N GLU A 189 6.17 18.72 -18.15
CA GLU A 189 5.43 19.47 -19.18
C GLU A 189 4.54 18.57 -20.02
N LEU A 190 4.96 17.33 -20.29
CA LEU A 190 4.16 16.34 -21.02
C LEU A 190 3.03 15.80 -20.14
N VAL A 191 3.31 15.52 -18.87
CA VAL A 191 2.33 15.00 -17.92
C VAL A 191 1.25 16.03 -17.60
N SER A 192 1.62 17.32 -17.50
CA SER A 192 0.69 18.42 -17.21
C SER A 192 -0.41 18.62 -18.27
N LEU A 193 -0.24 18.05 -19.47
CA LEU A 193 -1.26 18.05 -20.52
C LEU A 193 -2.44 17.13 -20.20
N LEU A 194 -2.25 16.16 -19.28
CA LEU A 194 -3.25 15.18 -18.86
C LEU A 194 -3.92 14.41 -20.03
N SER A 195 -3.26 14.35 -21.18
CA SER A 195 -3.75 13.69 -22.40
C SER A 195 -3.41 12.20 -22.45
N ASP A 196 -2.43 11.77 -21.65
CA ASP A 196 -1.96 10.39 -21.56
C ASP A 196 -2.00 9.93 -20.09
N SER A 197 -3.05 9.18 -19.75
CA SER A 197 -3.22 8.64 -18.40
C SER A 197 -2.18 7.60 -18.03
N TYR A 198 -1.65 6.85 -19.01
CA TYR A 198 -0.56 5.91 -18.76
C TYR A 198 0.75 6.62 -18.44
N LEU A 199 1.05 7.72 -19.11
CA LEU A 199 2.21 8.56 -18.77
C LEU A 199 2.06 9.15 -17.36
N THR A 200 0.87 9.68 -17.03
CA THR A 200 0.61 10.28 -15.72
C THR A 200 0.80 9.26 -14.59
N VAL A 201 0.25 8.06 -14.75
CA VAL A 201 0.41 6.97 -13.77
C VAL A 201 1.88 6.58 -13.59
N ARG A 202 2.64 6.40 -14.69
CA ARG A 202 4.07 6.08 -14.61
C ARG A 202 4.87 7.19 -13.92
N TYR A 203 4.54 8.44 -14.22
CA TYR A 203 5.19 9.61 -13.62
C TYR A 203 4.99 9.64 -12.11
N VAL A 204 3.73 9.59 -11.63
CA VAL A 204 3.45 9.69 -10.19
C VAL A 204 4.09 8.54 -9.42
N SER A 205 4.06 7.31 -9.94
CA SER A 205 4.65 6.16 -9.25
C SER A 205 6.17 6.22 -9.13
N ILE A 206 6.87 6.80 -10.12
CA ILE A 206 8.31 7.04 -10.01
C ILE A 206 8.58 8.21 -9.04
N ALA A 207 7.78 9.28 -9.10
CA ALA A 207 7.91 10.42 -8.20
C ALA A 207 7.70 10.04 -6.73
N GLU A 208 6.68 9.23 -6.40
CA GLU A 208 6.43 8.69 -5.06
C GLU A 208 7.67 8.00 -4.49
N ILE A 209 8.33 7.16 -5.28
CA ILE A 209 9.54 6.44 -4.83
C ILE A 209 10.67 7.42 -4.52
N VAL A 210 10.84 8.47 -5.33
CA VAL A 210 11.87 9.50 -5.09
C VAL A 210 11.61 10.22 -3.75
N PHE A 211 10.36 10.54 -3.43
CA PHE A 211 10.00 11.20 -2.17
C PHE A 211 10.05 10.27 -0.95
N HIS A 212 9.49 9.05 -1.06
CA HIS A 212 9.52 8.05 0.01
C HIS A 212 10.92 7.55 0.35
N ARG A 213 11.85 7.61 -0.61
CA ARG A 213 13.28 7.35 -0.37
C ARG A 213 14.05 8.58 0.12
N HIS A 214 13.34 9.69 0.37
CA HIS A 214 13.84 10.96 0.87
C HIS A 214 15.05 11.47 0.08
N ALA A 215 14.93 11.49 -1.25
CA ALA A 215 15.99 12.04 -2.09
C ALA A 215 16.32 13.49 -1.70
N ASP A 216 17.61 13.84 -1.70
CA ASP A 216 18.13 15.18 -1.39
C ASP A 216 17.79 16.22 -2.50
N LEU A 217 16.52 16.53 -2.68
CA LEU A 217 16.06 17.42 -3.74
C LEU A 217 16.29 18.90 -3.37
N SER A 218 16.56 19.74 -4.36
CA SER A 218 16.47 21.20 -4.23
C SER A 218 15.01 21.63 -4.15
N LYS A 219 14.76 22.87 -3.70
CA LYS A 219 13.40 23.42 -3.69
C LYS A 219 12.79 23.46 -5.09
N GLU A 220 13.57 23.88 -6.09
CA GLU A 220 13.13 23.91 -7.49
C GLU A 220 12.75 22.52 -8.01
N GLN A 221 13.54 21.50 -7.68
CA GLN A 221 13.24 20.12 -8.04
C GLN A 221 11.92 19.65 -7.41
N ARG A 222 11.75 19.84 -6.10
CA ARG A 222 10.51 19.47 -5.39
C ARG A 222 9.29 20.19 -5.96
N ASP A 223 9.37 21.52 -6.06
CA ASP A 223 8.26 22.35 -6.52
C ASP A 223 7.85 21.96 -7.95
N LYS A 224 8.82 21.67 -8.84
CA LYS A 224 8.52 21.25 -10.21
C LYS A 224 7.91 19.84 -10.27
N ILE A 225 8.42 18.88 -9.49
CA ILE A 225 7.95 17.49 -9.53
C ILE A 225 6.53 17.37 -8.94
N VAL A 226 6.28 18.02 -7.79
CA VAL A 226 4.95 18.08 -7.16
C VAL A 226 4.00 18.94 -7.99
N GLY A 227 4.53 19.99 -8.62
CA GLY A 227 3.93 20.99 -9.51
C GLY A 227 3.32 20.49 -10.83
N VAL A 228 2.94 19.21 -10.93
CA VAL A 228 2.54 18.59 -12.21
C VAL A 228 1.23 19.16 -12.78
N VAL A 229 0.35 19.68 -11.92
CA VAL A 229 -0.88 20.38 -12.32
C VAL A 229 -1.04 21.67 -11.53
N ASP A 230 -1.68 22.69 -12.10
CA ASP A 230 -2.02 23.87 -11.32
C ASP A 230 -3.16 23.53 -10.33
N PRO A 231 -2.99 23.76 -9.01
CA PRO A 231 -3.94 23.32 -8.00
C PRO A 231 -5.33 23.90 -8.23
N LYS A 232 -5.44 25.19 -8.56
CA LYS A 232 -6.74 25.83 -8.77
C LYS A 232 -7.48 25.21 -9.95
N SER A 233 -6.81 25.04 -11.08
CA SER A 233 -7.42 24.43 -12.28
C SER A 233 -7.81 22.96 -12.07
N PHE A 234 -6.96 22.20 -11.39
CA PHE A 234 -7.19 20.78 -11.06
C PHE A 234 -8.44 20.62 -10.20
N PHE A 235 -8.61 21.50 -9.22
CA PHE A 235 -9.72 21.49 -8.29
C PHE A 235 -10.94 22.29 -8.76
N SER A 236 -10.89 23.13 -9.81
CA SER A 236 -12.04 23.93 -10.26
C SER A 236 -12.86 23.31 -11.39
N ASN A 237 -12.27 22.43 -12.21
CA ASN A 237 -12.88 21.92 -13.44
C ASN A 237 -13.78 20.69 -13.17
N PHE A 238 -14.89 20.85 -12.44
CA PHE A 238 -15.85 19.76 -12.18
C PHE A 238 -16.90 19.60 -13.29
N ASP A 239 -16.54 19.89 -14.54
CA ASP A 239 -17.44 19.69 -15.68
C ASP A 239 -17.57 18.19 -16.02
N ASP A 240 -18.64 17.82 -16.73
CA ASP A 240 -19.00 16.43 -17.11
C ASP A 240 -17.89 15.66 -17.86
N ASP A 241 -16.87 16.35 -18.37
CA ASP A 241 -15.74 15.77 -19.13
C ASP A 241 -14.51 15.43 -18.25
N ARG A 242 -14.58 15.56 -16.92
CA ARG A 242 -13.44 15.24 -16.04
C ARG A 242 -13.11 13.75 -16.09
N ASP A 243 -11.84 13.45 -16.37
CA ASP A 243 -11.29 12.11 -16.14
C ASP A 243 -11.14 11.87 -14.63
N MET A 244 -12.15 11.25 -14.02
CA MET A 244 -12.18 10.93 -12.60
C MET A 244 -11.09 9.94 -12.18
N LEU A 245 -10.58 9.11 -13.10
CA LEU A 245 -9.46 8.23 -12.80
C LEU A 245 -8.17 9.03 -12.64
N LEU A 246 -7.93 10.00 -13.53
CA LEU A 246 -6.79 10.91 -13.41
C LEU A 246 -6.86 11.79 -12.16
N TYR A 247 -8.06 12.27 -11.82
CA TYR A 247 -8.29 13.00 -10.58
C TYR A 247 -7.88 12.17 -9.35
N ASP A 248 -8.36 10.93 -9.28
CA ASP A 248 -8.05 10.02 -8.18
C ASP A 248 -6.55 9.67 -8.13
N VAL A 249 -5.92 9.40 -9.28
CA VAL A 249 -4.46 9.11 -9.36
C VAL A 249 -3.63 10.28 -8.82
N LEU A 250 -3.92 11.51 -9.25
CA LEU A 250 -3.16 12.68 -8.81
C LEU A 250 -3.44 13.03 -7.34
N LEU A 251 -4.67 12.87 -6.88
CA LEU A 251 -5.00 13.14 -5.49
C LEU A 251 -4.41 12.08 -4.55
N ASN A 252 -4.40 10.81 -4.94
CA ASN A 252 -3.70 9.75 -4.23
C ASN A 252 -2.18 10.00 -4.20
N PHE A 253 -1.60 10.51 -5.28
CA PHE A 253 -0.21 10.96 -5.30
C PHE A 253 0.03 12.00 -4.20
N TYR A 254 -0.73 13.11 -4.16
CA TYR A 254 -0.55 14.13 -3.12
C TYR A 254 -0.77 13.60 -1.70
N THR A 255 -1.80 12.77 -1.50
CA THR A 255 -2.10 12.13 -0.21
C THR A 255 -0.95 11.23 0.24
N SER A 256 -0.35 10.46 -0.68
CA SER A 256 0.75 9.53 -0.38
C SER A 256 2.01 10.25 0.10
N LEU A 257 2.23 11.50 -0.32
CA LEU A 257 3.40 12.29 0.06
C LEU A 257 3.29 12.95 1.44
N VAL A 258 2.08 13.02 2.02
CA VAL A 258 1.85 13.67 3.32
C VAL A 258 2.64 13.03 4.47
N PRO A 259 2.70 11.69 4.61
CA PRO A 259 3.55 11.04 5.62
C PRO A 259 5.03 11.45 5.57
N ASP A 260 5.56 11.75 4.39
CA ASP A 260 6.98 12.11 4.22
C ASP A 260 7.31 13.53 4.72
N ILE A 261 6.31 14.37 4.99
CA ILE A 261 6.50 15.73 5.56
C ILE A 261 7.24 15.69 6.89
N LYS A 262 7.05 14.62 7.68
CA LYS A 262 7.73 14.46 8.97
C LYS A 262 9.24 14.36 8.82
N GLU A 263 9.71 13.62 7.82
CA GLU A 263 11.14 13.41 7.54
C GLU A 263 11.71 14.53 6.64
N SER A 264 10.86 15.13 5.80
CA SER A 264 11.20 16.26 4.93
C SER A 264 10.21 17.42 5.09
N PRO A 265 10.35 18.25 6.14
CA PRO A 265 9.43 19.38 6.37
C PRO A 265 9.35 20.36 5.19
N ALA A 266 10.42 20.48 4.41
CA ALA A 266 10.46 21.32 3.21
C ALA A 266 9.58 20.81 2.05
N LEU A 267 9.06 19.58 2.13
CA LEU A 267 8.07 19.04 1.21
C LEU A 267 6.70 19.71 1.41
N PHE A 268 6.38 20.13 2.64
CA PHE A 268 5.12 20.78 2.94
C PHE A 268 4.94 22.08 2.16
N ASP A 269 6.00 22.88 1.99
CA ASP A 269 5.95 24.11 1.19
C ASP A 269 5.43 23.83 -0.23
N SER A 270 5.93 22.76 -0.86
CA SER A 270 5.53 22.34 -2.21
C SER A 270 4.12 21.73 -2.26
N LEU A 271 3.69 21.01 -1.21
CA LEU A 271 2.37 20.36 -1.11
C LEU A 271 1.25 21.30 -0.66
N SER A 272 1.58 22.34 0.11
CA SER A 272 0.62 23.22 0.77
C SER A 272 -0.45 23.81 -0.17
N PRO A 273 -0.17 24.19 -1.44
CA PRO A 273 -1.20 24.71 -2.33
C PRO A 273 -2.28 23.67 -2.68
N TYR A 274 -1.90 22.39 -2.78
CA TYR A 274 -2.82 21.30 -3.10
C TYR A 274 -3.64 20.90 -1.88
N VAL A 275 -3.02 20.92 -0.70
CA VAL A 275 -3.71 20.67 0.58
C VAL A 275 -4.73 21.78 0.84
N GLU A 276 -4.34 23.05 0.70
CA GLU A 276 -5.23 24.20 0.90
C GLU A 276 -6.45 24.13 -0.03
N GLU A 277 -6.21 23.92 -1.33
CA GLU A 277 -7.27 23.89 -2.32
C GLU A 277 -8.16 22.64 -2.18
N GLY A 278 -7.58 21.49 -1.85
CA GLY A 278 -8.33 20.27 -1.55
C GLY A 278 -9.24 20.44 -0.32
N ILE A 279 -8.75 21.06 0.75
CA ILE A 279 -9.55 21.40 1.93
C ILE A 279 -10.67 22.38 1.58
N ARG A 280 -10.40 23.38 0.74
CA ARG A 280 -11.40 24.34 0.27
C ARG A 280 -12.54 23.63 -0.47
N VAL A 281 -12.19 22.82 -1.47
CA VAL A 281 -13.16 22.04 -2.25
C VAL A 281 -13.95 21.08 -1.36
N LEU A 282 -13.28 20.36 -0.45
CA LEU A 282 -13.96 19.45 0.47
C LEU A 282 -14.99 20.21 1.30
N SER A 283 -14.60 21.38 1.84
CA SER A 283 -15.51 22.22 2.63
C SER A 283 -16.72 22.71 1.85
N GLU A 284 -16.62 22.89 0.54
CA GLU A 284 -17.73 23.29 -0.34
C GLU A 284 -18.60 22.10 -0.77
N SER A 285 -17.99 20.92 -0.87
CA SER A 285 -18.59 19.71 -1.44
C SER A 285 -19.11 18.73 -0.39
N LEU A 286 -18.92 19.01 0.90
CA LEU A 286 -19.19 18.01 1.94
C LEU A 286 -20.67 17.62 2.00
N THR A 287 -21.62 18.53 1.80
CA THR A 287 -23.05 18.23 1.92
C THR A 287 -23.66 17.65 0.64
N ASP A 288 -23.37 18.27 -0.50
CA ASP A 288 -24.06 18.01 -1.78
C ASP A 288 -23.11 17.58 -2.91
N GLY A 289 -21.82 17.35 -2.60
CA GLY A 289 -20.81 16.98 -3.59
C GLY A 289 -20.88 15.52 -4.03
N ASP A 290 -20.32 15.24 -5.20
CA ASP A 290 -20.17 13.89 -5.72
C ASP A 290 -19.26 13.06 -4.78
N PRO A 291 -19.70 11.89 -4.26
CA PRO A 291 -18.88 11.01 -3.46
C PRO A 291 -17.54 10.62 -4.11
N LEU A 292 -17.46 10.59 -5.45
CA LEU A 292 -16.22 10.32 -6.20
C LEU A 292 -15.20 11.47 -6.09
N VAL A 293 -15.65 12.68 -5.76
CA VAL A 293 -14.79 13.83 -5.45
C VAL A 293 -14.49 13.88 -3.95
N VAL A 294 -15.52 13.70 -3.11
CA VAL A 294 -15.43 13.88 -1.67
C VAL A 294 -14.52 12.83 -1.02
N LYS A 295 -14.61 11.56 -1.39
CA LYS A 295 -13.87 10.49 -0.71
C LYS A 295 -12.34 10.64 -0.80
N PRO A 296 -11.73 10.83 -1.99
CA PRO A 296 -10.29 11.08 -2.08
C PRO A 296 -9.83 12.32 -1.28
N LEU A 297 -10.65 13.36 -1.22
CA LEU A 297 -10.37 14.57 -0.44
C LEU A 297 -10.41 14.32 1.06
N GLU A 298 -11.35 13.49 1.54
CA GLU A 298 -11.37 13.05 2.94
C GLU A 298 -10.09 12.32 3.31
N GLU A 299 -9.56 11.46 2.43
CA GLU A 299 -8.29 10.76 2.66
C GLU A 299 -7.10 11.72 2.73
N LEU A 300 -7.06 12.73 1.85
CA LEU A 300 -6.05 13.79 1.92
C LEU A 300 -6.09 14.51 3.27
N VAL A 301 -7.28 14.94 3.70
CA VAL A 301 -7.44 15.62 5.00
C VAL A 301 -7.09 14.71 6.16
N ALA A 302 -7.51 13.43 6.11
CA ALA A 302 -7.15 12.44 7.11
C ALA A 302 -5.63 12.32 7.25
N ALA A 303 -4.93 12.09 6.14
CA ALA A 303 -3.47 11.99 6.10
C ALA A 303 -2.80 13.25 6.66
N VAL A 304 -3.29 14.43 6.29
CA VAL A 304 -2.78 15.71 6.79
C VAL A 304 -2.94 15.82 8.30
N THR A 305 -4.11 15.49 8.84
CA THR A 305 -4.33 15.54 10.29
C THR A 305 -3.52 14.49 11.05
N GLU A 306 -3.29 13.33 10.45
CA GLU A 306 -2.60 12.22 11.10
C GLU A 306 -1.08 12.39 11.12
N TYR A 307 -0.48 12.76 9.99
CA TYR A 307 0.97 12.70 9.81
C TYR A 307 1.69 14.05 9.84
N ALA A 308 0.96 15.18 9.70
CA ALA A 308 1.59 16.48 9.84
C ALA A 308 2.15 16.69 11.25
N ASN A 309 3.30 17.36 11.35
CA ASN A 309 3.82 17.83 12.63
C ASN A 309 2.95 18.96 13.20
N ASP A 310 3.10 19.25 14.49
CA ASP A 310 2.26 20.22 15.21
C ASP A 310 2.28 21.62 14.57
N ASP A 311 3.43 22.06 14.05
CA ASP A 311 3.58 23.37 13.41
C ASP A 311 2.76 23.44 12.10
N VAL A 312 2.88 22.43 11.25
CA VAL A 312 2.12 22.31 10.00
C VAL A 312 0.63 22.19 10.30
N LEU A 313 0.26 21.36 11.27
CA LEU A 313 -1.13 21.15 11.64
C LEU A 313 -1.78 22.42 12.20
N SER A 314 -1.03 23.17 13.02
CA SER A 314 -1.45 24.49 13.51
C SER A 314 -1.64 25.45 12.34
N TRP A 315 -0.67 25.53 11.43
CA TRP A 315 -0.75 26.40 10.26
C TRP A 315 -1.96 26.08 9.39
N ILE A 316 -2.21 24.81 9.06
CA ILE A 316 -3.34 24.39 8.23
C ILE A 316 -4.66 24.73 8.92
N THR A 317 -4.77 24.45 10.22
CA THR A 317 -5.99 24.72 10.99
C THR A 317 -6.31 26.22 11.07
N GLU A 318 -5.29 27.08 11.11
CA GLU A 318 -5.44 28.54 11.25
C GLU A 318 -5.59 29.28 9.92
N ASN A 319 -4.94 28.80 8.85
CA ASN A 319 -4.82 29.52 7.59
C ASN A 319 -5.72 28.95 6.47
N THR A 320 -6.31 27.77 6.67
CA THR A 320 -7.20 27.14 5.66
C THR A 320 -8.64 27.01 6.16
N ALA A 321 -9.52 26.45 5.33
CA ALA A 321 -10.90 26.15 5.71
C ALA A 321 -11.02 24.96 6.69
N LEU A 322 -9.94 24.25 7.04
CA LEU A 322 -9.98 23.07 7.90
C LEU A 322 -10.54 23.35 9.29
N GLY A 323 -10.03 24.38 9.98
CA GLY A 323 -10.53 24.75 11.31
C GLY A 323 -12.04 25.07 11.30
N PRO A 324 -12.52 25.97 10.42
CA PRO A 324 -13.94 26.22 10.23
C PRO A 324 -14.76 24.98 9.86
N LEU A 325 -14.23 24.10 9.01
CA LEU A 325 -14.88 22.85 8.57
C LEU A 325 -15.11 21.90 9.76
N ILE A 326 -14.04 21.60 10.51
CA ILE A 326 -14.08 20.70 11.68
C ILE A 326 -15.06 21.20 12.74
N ASN A 327 -15.07 22.51 13.02
CA ASN A 327 -15.96 23.09 14.03
C ASN A 327 -17.43 23.19 13.58
N LYS A 328 -17.73 22.91 12.30
CA LYS A 328 -19.08 22.92 11.73
C LYS A 328 -19.58 21.52 11.33
N LEU A 329 -18.86 20.47 11.69
CA LEU A 329 -19.32 19.10 11.43
C LEU A 329 -20.70 18.88 12.07
N ASP A 330 -21.57 18.22 11.33
CA ASP A 330 -22.95 17.92 11.70
C ASP A 330 -23.08 16.42 11.52
N LEU A 331 -23.11 15.69 12.63
CA LEU A 331 -23.06 14.24 12.62
C LEU A 331 -24.38 13.62 12.17
N ASN A 332 -25.38 14.41 11.76
CA ASN A 332 -26.56 13.93 11.04
C ASN A 332 -26.31 13.76 9.52
N ILE A 333 -25.20 14.29 9.00
CA ILE A 333 -24.84 14.23 7.58
C ILE A 333 -23.78 13.11 7.36
N PRO A 334 -24.01 12.12 6.48
CA PRO A 334 -23.12 10.96 6.32
C PRO A 334 -21.66 11.28 5.95
N SER A 335 -21.43 12.30 5.12
CA SER A 335 -20.08 12.76 4.75
C SER A 335 -19.37 13.44 5.93
N HIS A 336 -20.09 14.18 6.78
CA HIS A 336 -19.53 14.75 8.00
C HIS A 336 -19.18 13.65 9.00
N GLN A 337 -19.99 12.59 9.10
CA GLN A 337 -19.68 11.39 9.89
C GLN A 337 -18.41 10.71 9.37
N SER A 338 -18.29 10.49 8.04
CA SER A 338 -17.12 9.89 7.41
C SER A 338 -15.84 10.67 7.73
N LEU A 339 -15.89 12.00 7.59
CA LEU A 339 -14.76 12.87 7.91
C LEU A 339 -14.42 12.84 9.41
N PHE A 340 -15.42 12.88 10.30
CA PHE A 340 -15.21 12.80 11.76
C PHE A 340 -14.46 11.52 12.17
N LEU A 341 -14.76 10.39 11.53
CA LEU A 341 -14.11 9.11 11.81
C LEU A 341 -12.63 9.08 11.40
N LYS A 342 -12.18 9.99 10.53
CA LYS A 342 -10.83 9.99 9.95
C LYS A 342 -9.89 11.04 10.54
N ILE A 343 -10.41 12.17 11.02
CA ILE A 343 -9.58 13.29 11.51
C ILE A 343 -9.12 13.12 12.95
N LYS A 344 -8.03 13.78 13.35
CA LYS A 344 -7.67 13.95 14.76
C LYS A 344 -8.68 14.82 15.52
N LEU A 345 -9.32 14.24 16.53
CA LEU A 345 -10.35 14.91 17.33
C LEU A 345 -9.82 16.09 18.17
N GLU A 346 -8.51 16.12 18.42
CA GLU A 346 -7.84 17.23 19.12
C GLU A 346 -8.00 18.58 18.42
N LEU A 347 -8.29 18.57 17.12
CA LEU A 347 -8.47 19.78 16.31
C LEU A 347 -9.81 20.48 16.54
N ILE A 348 -10.77 19.81 17.17
CA ILE A 348 -12.04 20.43 17.56
C ILE A 348 -11.77 21.38 18.71
N LYS A 349 -11.85 22.70 18.46
CA LYS A 349 -11.45 23.74 19.44
C LYS A 349 -12.43 23.83 20.62
N ASP A 350 -13.73 23.77 20.35
CA ASP A 350 -14.78 23.83 21.38
C ASP A 350 -15.47 22.47 21.54
N LYS A 351 -14.74 21.51 22.13
CA LYS A 351 -15.24 20.15 22.37
C LYS A 351 -16.49 20.14 23.26
N HIS A 352 -16.61 21.07 24.21
CA HIS A 352 -17.77 21.16 25.07
C HIS A 352 -19.03 21.51 24.28
N LYS A 353 -18.97 22.55 23.44
CA LYS A 353 -20.10 22.91 22.57
C LYS A 353 -20.38 21.78 21.57
N PHE A 354 -19.35 21.26 20.90
CA PHE A 354 -19.51 20.16 19.93
C PHE A 354 -20.19 18.94 20.56
N TYR A 355 -19.75 18.53 21.75
CA TYR A 355 -20.36 17.43 22.50
C TYR A 355 -21.84 17.69 22.78
N ASN A 356 -22.19 18.87 23.31
CA ASN A 356 -23.56 19.21 23.63
C ASN A 356 -24.47 19.25 22.40
N ASP A 357 -23.96 19.77 21.28
CA ASP A 357 -24.71 19.94 20.05
C ASP A 357 -24.89 18.59 19.31
N GLN A 358 -23.88 17.71 19.32
CA GLN A 358 -23.82 16.54 18.44
C GLN A 358 -23.92 15.18 19.15
N LEU A 359 -23.43 15.06 20.39
CA LEU A 359 -23.24 13.75 21.07
C LEU A 359 -24.09 13.58 22.33
N ALA A 360 -24.37 14.65 23.08
CA ALA A 360 -24.99 14.56 24.41
C ALA A 360 -26.38 13.91 24.40
N GLN A 361 -27.14 14.06 23.31
CA GLN A 361 -28.48 13.47 23.18
C GLN A 361 -28.46 11.98 22.78
N LEU A 362 -27.33 11.47 22.29
CA LEU A 362 -27.20 10.08 21.87
C LEU A 362 -27.26 9.15 23.09
N ARG A 363 -28.01 8.07 22.99
CA ARG A 363 -28.06 7.01 24.01
C ARG A 363 -27.52 5.73 23.42
N LEU A 364 -26.56 5.10 24.09
CA LEU A 364 -25.97 3.84 23.63
C LEU A 364 -27.04 2.76 23.45
N SER A 365 -28.01 2.71 24.36
CA SER A 365 -29.15 1.77 24.30
C SER A 365 -30.00 1.85 23.04
N THR A 366 -30.05 3.00 22.36
CA THR A 366 -30.88 3.22 21.16
C THR A 366 -30.08 3.73 19.98
N ILE A 367 -28.76 3.71 20.06
CA ILE A 367 -27.90 4.23 19.00
C ILE A 367 -28.00 3.32 17.78
N ASP A 368 -28.16 3.93 16.61
CA ASP A 368 -28.13 3.17 15.37
C ASP A 368 -26.70 2.73 15.02
N LYS A 369 -26.61 1.79 14.08
CA LYS A 369 -25.33 1.21 13.64
C LYS A 369 -24.41 2.22 12.95
N ILE A 370 -24.93 3.34 12.46
CA ILE A 370 -24.17 4.37 11.73
C ILE A 370 -23.51 5.32 12.74
N MET A 371 -24.23 5.67 13.81
CA MET A 371 -23.74 6.56 14.87
C MET A 371 -22.88 5.85 15.91
N PHE A 372 -22.96 4.52 16.03
CA PHE A 372 -22.15 3.79 17.01
C PHE A 372 -20.63 3.97 16.82
N PRO A 373 -20.05 3.85 15.61
CA PRO A 373 -18.64 4.15 15.36
C PRO A 373 -18.20 5.56 15.78
N ILE A 374 -19.10 6.55 15.69
CA ILE A 374 -18.82 7.93 16.12
C ILE A 374 -18.56 7.98 17.62
N ILE A 375 -19.32 7.23 18.42
CA ILE A 375 -19.09 7.14 19.87
C ILE A 375 -17.78 6.40 20.17
N LEU A 376 -17.50 5.31 19.46
CA LEU A 376 -16.23 4.58 19.62
C LEU A 376 -15.05 5.52 19.35
N ARG A 377 -15.10 6.29 18.25
CA ARG A 377 -14.07 7.28 17.92
C ARG A 377 -13.96 8.39 18.98
N ALA A 378 -15.08 8.84 19.55
CA ALA A 378 -15.08 9.84 20.61
C ALA A 378 -14.47 9.35 21.94
N VAL A 379 -14.46 8.04 22.21
CA VAL A 379 -13.82 7.45 23.41
C VAL A 379 -12.29 7.61 23.37
N GLU A 380 -11.71 7.63 22.17
CA GLU A 380 -10.26 7.75 21.97
C GLU A 380 -9.73 9.11 22.43
N ASP A 381 -10.54 10.17 22.34
CA ASP A 381 -10.20 11.49 22.85
C ASP A 381 -10.56 11.64 24.33
N ARG A 382 -9.57 12.02 25.13
CA ARG A 382 -9.74 12.16 26.59
C ARG A 382 -10.88 13.11 26.99
N THR A 383 -11.02 14.25 26.32
CA THR A 383 -12.01 15.28 26.70
C THR A 383 -13.43 14.81 26.34
N PHE A 384 -13.62 14.23 25.15
CA PHE A 384 -14.91 13.65 24.80
C PHE A 384 -15.27 12.47 25.69
N PHE A 385 -14.32 11.60 26.02
CA PHE A 385 -14.51 10.52 26.97
C PHE A 385 -14.99 11.02 28.35
N GLU A 386 -14.34 12.06 28.89
CA GLU A 386 -14.73 12.65 30.18
C GLU A 386 -16.18 13.19 30.16
N TYR A 387 -16.64 13.78 29.05
CA TYR A 387 -18.04 14.20 28.90
C TYR A 387 -19.02 13.03 28.81
N LEU A 388 -18.71 12.02 28.00
CA LEU A 388 -19.51 10.80 27.88
C LEU A 388 -19.65 10.08 29.23
N ALA A 389 -18.54 9.96 29.98
CA ALA A 389 -18.51 9.36 31.30
C ALA A 389 -19.34 10.15 32.32
N LYS A 390 -19.20 11.49 32.32
CA LYS A 390 -19.94 12.38 33.24
C LYS A 390 -21.46 12.35 33.01
N ASP A 391 -21.90 12.17 31.78
CA ASP A 391 -23.33 12.02 31.43
C ASP A 391 -23.84 10.58 31.59
N GLU A 392 -23.10 9.74 32.32
CA GLU A 392 -23.44 8.34 32.65
C GLU A 392 -23.67 7.44 31.42
N LYS A 393 -23.08 7.80 30.26
CA LYS A 393 -23.24 7.02 29.02
C LYS A 393 -22.69 5.60 29.15
N PHE A 394 -21.64 5.41 29.96
CA PHE A 394 -21.01 4.11 30.19
C PHE A 394 -21.58 3.36 31.41
N SER A 395 -22.78 3.71 31.87
CA SER A 395 -23.41 2.97 32.95
C SER A 395 -23.66 1.51 32.53
N LYS A 396 -23.58 0.58 33.50
CA LYS A 396 -23.88 -0.84 33.25
C LYS A 396 -25.24 -1.03 32.57
N ARG A 397 -26.23 -0.21 32.92
CA ARG A 397 -27.57 -0.25 32.32
C ARG A 397 -27.54 0.02 30.82
N GLU A 398 -26.76 1.00 30.37
CA GLU A 398 -26.65 1.33 28.94
C GLU A 398 -25.91 0.21 28.19
N ILE A 399 -24.84 -0.33 28.79
CA ILE A 399 -24.04 -1.41 28.18
C ILE A 399 -24.82 -2.73 28.10
N ASP A 400 -25.59 -3.09 29.13
CA ASP A 400 -26.44 -4.28 29.16
C ASP A 400 -27.52 -4.25 28.06
N GLN A 401 -27.85 -3.07 27.52
CA GLN A 401 -28.83 -2.88 26.44
C GLN A 401 -28.24 -2.94 25.04
N LEU A 402 -26.90 -2.89 24.91
CA LEU A 402 -26.22 -3.08 23.63
C LEU A 402 -26.33 -4.53 23.15
N SER A 403 -26.19 -4.73 21.84
CA SER A 403 -25.86 -6.07 21.34
C SER A 403 -24.51 -6.50 21.91
N LYS A 404 -24.30 -7.81 22.06
CA LYS A 404 -23.05 -8.33 22.66
C LYS A 404 -21.82 -7.89 21.86
N ASP A 405 -21.89 -7.95 20.53
CA ASP A 405 -20.80 -7.46 19.66
C ASP A 405 -20.48 -5.99 19.95
N ALA A 406 -21.48 -5.11 19.97
CA ALA A 406 -21.31 -3.69 20.24
C ALA A 406 -20.78 -3.42 21.68
N ALA A 407 -21.22 -4.21 22.66
CA ALA A 407 -20.68 -4.09 24.02
C ALA A 407 -19.17 -4.42 24.06
N TYR A 408 -18.73 -5.46 23.36
CA TYR A 408 -17.31 -5.81 23.28
C TYR A 408 -16.52 -4.82 22.42
N ASP A 409 -17.08 -4.29 21.32
CA ASP A 409 -16.43 -3.22 20.55
C ASP A 409 -16.22 -1.96 21.40
N LEU A 410 -17.20 -1.58 22.20
CA LEU A 410 -17.08 -0.47 23.14
C LEU A 410 -16.02 -0.72 24.22
N LEU A 411 -16.02 -1.93 24.80
CA LEU A 411 -15.01 -2.29 25.80
C LEU A 411 -13.60 -2.35 25.19
N SER A 412 -13.47 -2.75 23.93
CA SER A 412 -12.21 -2.69 23.19
C SER A 412 -11.71 -1.26 23.06
N ALA A 413 -12.55 -0.34 22.58
CA ALA A 413 -12.23 1.08 22.49
C ALA A 413 -11.82 1.68 23.85
N ILE A 414 -12.56 1.36 24.92
CA ILE A 414 -12.26 1.83 26.29
C ILE A 414 -10.93 1.25 26.79
N SER A 415 -10.61 -0.01 26.47
CA SER A 415 -9.38 -0.67 26.95
C SER A 415 -8.10 -0.16 26.26
N CYS A 416 -8.22 0.42 25.08
CA CYS A 416 -7.09 0.80 24.23
C CYS A 416 -6.31 2.01 24.77
N HIS A 417 -6.97 2.93 25.50
CA HIS A 417 -6.35 4.17 25.97
C HIS A 417 -6.28 4.25 27.50
N ASP A 418 -5.20 4.84 28.00
CA ASP A 418 -4.93 4.99 29.44
C ASP A 418 -6.05 5.66 30.22
N HIS A 419 -6.62 6.77 29.70
CA HIS A 419 -7.66 7.53 30.42
C HIS A 419 -8.95 6.71 30.58
N SER A 420 -9.34 5.98 29.53
CA SER A 420 -10.57 5.21 29.50
C SER A 420 -10.43 3.86 30.21
N ALA A 421 -9.27 3.20 30.09
CA ALA A 421 -8.99 1.95 30.78
C ALA A 421 -8.91 2.13 32.31
N LYS A 422 -8.31 3.24 32.79
CA LYS A 422 -8.32 3.61 34.21
C LYS A 422 -9.75 3.79 34.73
N TYR A 423 -10.60 4.48 33.96
CA TYR A 423 -12.00 4.67 34.30
C TYR A 423 -12.77 3.34 34.35
N LEU A 424 -12.55 2.43 33.39
CA LEU A 424 -13.17 1.11 33.37
C LEU A 424 -12.91 0.34 34.67
N LEU A 425 -11.65 0.31 35.14
CA LEU A 425 -11.26 -0.44 36.34
C LEU A 425 -11.71 0.22 37.65
N ALA A 426 -11.75 1.55 37.69
CA ALA A 426 -12.05 2.32 38.90
C ALA A 426 -13.56 2.61 39.07
N GLU A 427 -14.23 3.01 37.99
CA GLU A 427 -15.58 3.59 38.01
C GLU A 427 -16.65 2.65 37.43
N MET A 428 -16.24 1.57 36.75
CA MET A 428 -17.16 0.59 36.14
C MET A 428 -16.99 -0.86 36.67
N PRO A 429 -16.87 -1.09 38.00
CA PRO A 429 -16.56 -2.41 38.56
C PRO A 429 -17.60 -3.48 38.21
N SER A 430 -18.86 -3.10 38.09
CA SER A 430 -19.95 -4.02 37.74
C SER A 430 -19.91 -4.48 36.27
N VAL A 431 -19.28 -3.71 35.39
CA VAL A 431 -19.06 -4.04 33.98
C VAL A 431 -17.83 -4.94 33.87
N VAL A 432 -16.73 -4.59 34.56
CA VAL A 432 -15.53 -5.43 34.64
C VAL A 432 -15.87 -6.84 35.14
N GLN A 433 -16.65 -6.94 36.22
CA GLN A 433 -17.10 -8.23 36.73
C GLN A 433 -17.92 -9.00 35.67
N ALA A 434 -18.93 -8.38 35.07
CA ALA A 434 -19.89 -9.08 34.22
C ALA A 434 -19.39 -9.39 32.80
N TYR A 435 -18.43 -8.62 32.27
CA TYR A 435 -17.97 -8.74 30.89
C TYR A 435 -16.52 -9.23 30.77
N LEU A 436 -15.69 -9.04 31.81
CA LEU A 436 -14.25 -9.35 31.75
C LEU A 436 -13.81 -10.48 32.68
N VAL A 437 -14.32 -10.51 33.91
CA VAL A 437 -13.94 -11.54 34.90
C VAL A 437 -14.85 -12.76 34.81
N GLU A 438 -16.16 -12.54 34.74
CA GLU A 438 -17.17 -13.59 34.57
C GLU A 438 -17.93 -13.35 33.26
N PRO A 439 -17.25 -13.40 32.10
CA PRO A 439 -17.89 -13.11 30.83
C PRO A 439 -19.03 -14.10 30.56
N PRO A 440 -20.10 -13.68 29.85
CA PRO A 440 -21.17 -14.59 29.46
C PRO A 440 -20.65 -15.75 28.60
N SER A 441 -21.39 -16.86 28.56
CA SER A 441 -21.07 -18.07 27.79
C SER A 441 -20.78 -17.85 26.29
N ASP A 442 -21.16 -16.70 25.75
CA ASP A 442 -21.18 -16.40 24.33
C ASP A 442 -19.83 -15.93 23.78
N VAL A 443 -18.80 -15.82 24.63
CA VAL A 443 -17.38 -15.69 24.24
C VAL A 443 -16.88 -16.91 23.42
N THR A 444 -17.74 -17.92 23.21
CA THR A 444 -17.52 -18.98 22.22
C THR A 444 -17.61 -18.50 20.77
N ASN A 445 -18.28 -17.37 20.48
CA ASN A 445 -18.29 -16.79 19.12
C ASN A 445 -16.86 -16.30 18.77
N PRO A 446 -16.26 -16.73 17.64
CA PRO A 446 -14.89 -16.37 17.29
C PRO A 446 -14.60 -14.87 17.23
N LEU A 447 -15.55 -14.05 16.76
CA LEU A 447 -15.36 -12.60 16.65
C LEU A 447 -15.30 -11.96 18.04
N ILE A 448 -16.33 -12.22 18.86
CA ILE A 448 -16.39 -11.77 20.26
C ILE A 448 -15.17 -12.28 21.05
N ARG A 449 -14.75 -13.52 20.82
CA ARG A 449 -13.60 -14.12 21.49
C ARG A 449 -12.31 -13.37 21.18
N ASN A 450 -12.10 -12.96 19.93
CA ASN A 450 -10.91 -12.24 19.53
C ASN A 450 -10.90 -10.82 20.12
N THR A 451 -12.02 -10.09 20.04
CA THR A 451 -12.15 -8.78 20.67
C THR A 451 -11.98 -8.87 22.19
N PHE A 452 -12.56 -9.89 22.82
CA PHE A 452 -12.39 -10.14 24.25
C PHE A 452 -10.94 -10.40 24.65
N LYS A 453 -10.24 -11.22 23.86
CA LYS A 453 -8.82 -11.47 24.04
C LYS A 453 -8.01 -10.16 23.95
N GLU A 454 -8.28 -9.35 22.93
CA GLU A 454 -7.63 -8.05 22.73
C GLU A 454 -7.84 -7.11 23.92
N ILE A 455 -9.07 -7.00 24.44
CA ILE A 455 -9.37 -6.21 25.64
C ILE A 455 -8.52 -6.64 26.84
N LEU A 456 -8.45 -7.96 27.09
CA LEU A 456 -7.67 -8.48 28.21
C LEU A 456 -6.18 -8.23 28.01
N GLU A 457 -5.67 -8.40 26.79
CA GLU A 457 -4.26 -8.13 26.47
C GLU A 457 -3.92 -6.65 26.65
N ASN A 458 -4.76 -5.73 26.14
CA ASN A 458 -4.60 -4.29 26.33
C ASN A 458 -4.53 -3.91 27.81
N ILE A 459 -5.43 -4.46 28.66
CA ILE A 459 -5.46 -4.14 30.09
C ILE A 459 -4.27 -4.77 30.82
N LEU A 460 -3.96 -6.05 30.57
CA LEU A 460 -2.96 -6.80 31.32
C LEU A 460 -1.52 -6.42 30.96
N THR A 461 -1.29 -5.89 29.77
CA THR A 461 0.04 -5.47 29.30
C THR A 461 0.31 -3.98 29.48
N ASN A 462 -0.68 -3.19 29.91
CA ASN A 462 -0.53 -1.76 30.14
C ASN A 462 0.09 -1.49 31.53
N ASP A 463 1.37 -1.09 31.53
CA ASP A 463 2.16 -0.79 32.74
C ASP A 463 1.64 0.43 33.53
N HIS A 464 0.77 1.26 32.95
CA HIS A 464 0.19 2.45 33.59
C HIS A 464 -1.11 2.15 34.36
N LEU A 465 -1.62 0.91 34.32
CA LEU A 465 -2.83 0.49 35.02
C LEU A 465 -2.51 -0.19 36.35
N ASP A 466 -3.13 0.30 37.43
CA ASP A 466 -3.21 -0.47 38.67
C ASP A 466 -4.38 -1.46 38.58
N LEU A 467 -4.05 -2.72 38.32
CA LEU A 467 -5.03 -3.80 38.21
C LEU A 467 -5.65 -4.19 39.56
N GLY A 468 -5.03 -3.80 40.68
CA GLY A 468 -5.54 -4.08 42.03
C GLY A 468 -6.10 -5.50 42.21
N HIS A 469 -7.35 -5.58 42.64
CA HIS A 469 -8.06 -6.84 42.90
C HIS A 469 -8.56 -7.53 41.62
N TRP A 470 -8.58 -6.85 40.47
CA TRP A 470 -9.00 -7.42 39.19
C TRP A 470 -7.97 -8.34 38.57
N LYS A 471 -6.69 -8.17 38.92
CA LYS A 471 -5.56 -8.87 38.31
C LYS A 471 -5.77 -10.37 38.20
N ALA A 472 -6.17 -11.03 39.30
CA ALA A 472 -6.34 -12.49 39.30
C ALA A 472 -7.45 -12.97 38.34
N GLY A 473 -8.61 -12.30 38.37
CA GLY A 473 -9.75 -12.65 37.53
C GLY A 473 -9.48 -12.41 36.03
N LEU A 474 -8.87 -11.28 35.69
CA LEU A 474 -8.51 -10.97 34.30
C LEU A 474 -7.47 -11.95 33.73
N PHE A 475 -6.47 -12.33 34.53
CA PHE A 475 -5.49 -13.36 34.13
C PHE A 475 -6.14 -14.74 33.94
N GLU A 476 -7.06 -15.12 34.82
CA GLU A 476 -7.80 -16.39 34.70
C GLU A 476 -8.65 -16.40 33.42
N SER A 477 -9.38 -15.31 33.15
CA SER A 477 -10.12 -15.13 31.89
C SER A 477 -9.23 -15.27 30.67
N LEU A 478 -8.07 -14.58 30.62
CA LEU A 478 -7.16 -14.67 29.47
C LEU A 478 -6.63 -16.10 29.31
N ASN A 479 -6.21 -16.75 30.40
CA ASN A 479 -5.72 -18.13 30.38
C ASN A 479 -6.78 -19.12 29.90
N SER A 480 -8.05 -18.90 30.24
CA SER A 480 -9.16 -19.74 29.75
C SER A 480 -9.30 -19.71 28.22
N LEU A 481 -8.90 -18.61 27.57
CA LEU A 481 -8.91 -18.48 26.11
C LEU A 481 -7.77 -19.26 25.44
N TYR A 482 -6.65 -19.44 26.13
CA TYR A 482 -5.52 -20.27 25.67
C TYR A 482 -5.68 -21.75 26.05
N GLY A 483 -6.40 -22.04 27.14
CA GLY A 483 -6.51 -23.35 27.78
C GLY A 483 -7.69 -24.22 27.32
N GLY A 484 -7.83 -24.46 26.02
CA GLY A 484 -8.75 -25.46 25.45
C GLY A 484 -8.32 -26.93 25.71
N GLY A 485 -7.77 -27.23 26.89
CA GLY A 485 -7.39 -28.57 27.32
C GLY A 485 -8.21 -28.99 28.54
N THR A 486 -9.24 -29.80 28.29
CA THR A 486 -9.94 -30.67 29.24
C THR A 486 -9.26 -30.85 30.61
N ARG A 487 -9.79 -30.21 31.66
CA ARG A 487 -9.85 -30.87 32.97
C ARG A 487 -10.89 -32.00 32.83
N GLY A 488 -10.44 -33.19 32.44
CA GLY A 488 -11.26 -34.40 32.48
C GLY A 488 -11.80 -34.64 33.90
N PRO A 489 -12.92 -35.36 34.03
CA PRO A 489 -13.53 -35.62 35.33
C PRO A 489 -12.52 -36.35 36.24
N GLN A 490 -12.34 -35.85 37.46
CA GLN A 490 -11.65 -36.61 38.51
C GLN A 490 -12.42 -37.91 38.72
N VAL A 491 -11.84 -39.03 38.30
CA VAL A 491 -12.31 -40.35 38.69
C VAL A 491 -11.76 -40.58 40.09
N ASP A 492 -12.64 -40.55 41.09
CA ASP A 492 -12.37 -41.07 42.42
C ASP A 492 -11.93 -42.53 42.29
N LEU A 493 -10.67 -42.83 42.63
CA LEU A 493 -10.23 -44.19 42.90
C LEU A 493 -10.89 -44.64 44.20
N MET A 494 -12.08 -45.24 44.09
CA MET A 494 -12.65 -46.03 45.16
C MET A 494 -11.75 -47.25 45.42
N ASP A 495 -11.31 -47.37 46.66
CA ASP A 495 -10.73 -48.58 47.26
C ASP A 495 -11.55 -49.81 46.87
N SER A 496 -10.88 -50.80 46.27
CA SER A 496 -11.38 -52.18 46.24
C SER A 496 -10.50 -53.02 47.15
N ALA A 497 -10.98 -53.20 48.38
CA ALA A 497 -10.61 -54.33 49.21
C ALA A 497 -11.30 -55.60 48.68
N SER A 498 -10.50 -56.60 48.32
CA SER A 498 -10.86 -58.04 48.30
C SER A 498 -9.58 -58.85 48.36
#